data_AF-A0A953FZ84-F1
#
_entry.id   AF-A0A953FZ84-F1
#
_cell.length_a   1.000
_cell.length_b   1.000
_cell.length_c   1.000
_cell.angle_alpha   90.00
_cell.angle_beta   90.00
_cell.angle_gamma   90.00
#
_symmetry.space_group_name_H-M   'P 1'
#
loop_
_entity.id
_entity.type
_entity.pdbx_description
1 polymer ?
#
loop_
_entity_poly.entity_id
_entity_poly.type
_entity_poly.pdbx_seq_one_letter_code
_entity_poly.pdbx_strand_id
1 'polypeptide(L)'
;MRHSFYVILICCLLGGCFFRVWSSSYSSSDYEHLSKAEEYTRQAKYDEAITEYQQHIEFRLSRPRPEWENPHFYKLMIGDLQLQKGDAATALKSFEEAEKAGIDRALVADRYRSIASWHEKNGRYSEAIQVLQKYRDRDDLLFDAMMDRLARTLSKVEESPKKKAAATPTSTPR
;
A
#
# COMPACT_ATOMS: atom_id res chain seq x y z
N MET A 1 9.77 -34.87 -4.08
CA MET A 1 9.77 -35.05 -2.61
C MET A 1 9.07 -33.84 -2.01
N ARG A 2 7.83 -34.00 -1.53
CA ARG A 2 7.01 -32.94 -0.93
C ARG A 2 6.91 -33.24 0.56
N HIS A 3 7.41 -32.35 1.41
CA HIS A 3 7.23 -32.45 2.86
C HIS A 3 6.01 -31.62 3.26
N SER A 4 4.89 -32.29 3.50
CA SER A 4 3.74 -31.74 4.23
C SER A 4 4.00 -31.90 5.72
N PHE A 5 4.22 -30.80 6.45
CA PHE A 5 4.28 -30.83 7.90
C PHE A 5 2.84 -30.88 8.45
N TYR A 6 2.47 -32.02 9.02
CA TYR A 6 1.25 -32.22 9.78
C TYR A 6 1.52 -31.93 11.25
N VAL A 7 0.85 -30.95 11.84
CA VAL A 7 0.75 -30.82 13.31
C VAL A 7 -0.46 -31.63 13.74
N ILE A 8 -0.23 -32.88 14.15
CA ILE A 8 -1.24 -33.74 14.77
C ILE A 8 -1.11 -33.57 16.28
N LEU A 9 -2.02 -32.81 16.88
CA LEU A 9 -2.20 -32.86 18.33
C LEU A 9 -3.09 -34.07 18.66
N ILE A 10 -2.49 -35.15 19.13
CA ILE A 10 -3.20 -36.33 19.63
C ILE A 10 -3.73 -35.99 21.03
N CYS A 11 -5.05 -35.89 21.17
CA CYS A 11 -5.73 -36.05 22.45
C CYS A 11 -6.70 -37.22 22.35
N CYS A 12 -6.34 -38.29 23.05
CA CYS A 12 -7.08 -39.54 23.11
C CYS A 12 -8.29 -39.46 24.03
N LEU A 13 -9.39 -40.01 23.52
CA LEU A 13 -10.36 -40.89 24.19
C LEU A 13 -11.25 -40.29 25.30
N LEU A 14 -12.54 -40.14 24.97
CA LEU A 14 -13.69 -40.88 25.55
C LEU A 14 -14.95 -40.00 25.53
N GLY A 15 -16.03 -40.50 24.92
CA GLY A 15 -17.38 -39.97 25.08
C GLY A 15 -17.85 -39.10 23.91
N GLY A 16 -18.91 -39.55 23.23
CA GLY A 16 -19.46 -38.98 22.02
C GLY A 16 -19.67 -37.46 22.09
N CYS A 17 -18.92 -36.75 21.26
CA CYS A 17 -19.27 -35.45 20.74
C CYS A 17 -18.92 -35.47 19.27
N PHE A 18 -19.90 -35.16 18.41
CA PHE A 18 -19.71 -34.85 17.00
C PHE A 18 -18.89 -33.56 16.91
N PHE A 19 -17.59 -33.64 17.22
CA PHE A 19 -16.65 -32.56 16.97
C PHE A 19 -16.39 -32.59 15.46
N ARG A 20 -17.11 -31.73 14.73
CA ARG A 20 -16.78 -31.38 13.35
C ARG A 20 -15.37 -30.78 13.39
N VAL A 21 -14.34 -31.63 13.29
CA VAL A 21 -12.98 -31.21 12.99
C VAL A 21 -13.03 -30.67 11.57
N TRP A 22 -13.16 -29.36 11.44
CA TRP A 22 -13.06 -28.69 10.16
C TRP A 22 -11.57 -28.56 9.82
N SER A 23 -10.99 -29.65 9.34
CA SER A 23 -9.68 -29.59 8.70
C SER A 23 -9.85 -28.89 7.35
N SER A 24 -9.67 -27.57 7.32
CA SER A 24 -9.56 -26.83 6.06
C SER A 24 -8.21 -27.19 5.43
N SER A 25 -8.21 -28.21 4.57
CA SER A 25 -7.06 -28.52 3.73
C SER A 25 -6.91 -27.43 2.68
N TYR A 26 -5.97 -26.50 2.91
CA TYR A 26 -5.59 -25.51 1.91
C TYR A 26 -5.01 -26.21 0.67
N SER A 27 -5.58 -25.93 -0.49
CA SER A 27 -5.14 -26.50 -1.76
C SER A 27 -4.05 -25.62 -2.38
N SER A 28 -3.12 -26.23 -3.11
CA SER A 28 -2.14 -25.49 -3.94
C SER A 28 -2.79 -24.55 -4.95
N SER A 29 -4.06 -24.79 -5.33
CA SER A 29 -4.83 -23.89 -6.20
C SER A 29 -5.19 -22.56 -5.53
N ASP A 30 -5.26 -22.52 -4.20
CA ASP A 30 -5.81 -21.38 -3.46
C ASP A 30 -4.90 -20.14 -3.54
N TYR A 31 -3.64 -20.36 -3.92
CA TYR A 31 -2.58 -19.35 -4.03
C TYR A 31 -2.02 -19.23 -5.44
N GLU A 32 -2.67 -19.81 -6.46
CA GLU A 32 -2.17 -19.75 -7.84
C GLU A 32 -2.08 -18.29 -8.32
N HIS A 33 -3.18 -17.54 -8.16
CA HIS A 33 -3.21 -16.12 -8.52
C HIS A 33 -2.22 -15.28 -7.71
N LEU A 34 -2.08 -15.54 -6.41
CA LEU A 34 -1.10 -14.83 -5.58
C LEU A 34 0.32 -15.08 -6.06
N SER A 35 0.68 -16.35 -6.31
CA SER A 35 2.01 -16.70 -6.78
C SER A 35 2.35 -16.06 -8.13
N LYS A 36 1.38 -15.97 -9.05
CA LYS A 36 1.54 -15.27 -10.33
C LYS A 36 1.68 -13.77 -10.12
N ALA A 37 0.86 -13.16 -9.26
CA ALA A 37 0.93 -11.74 -8.94
C ALA A 37 2.31 -11.34 -8.40
N GLU A 38 2.86 -12.12 -7.48
CA GLU A 38 4.20 -11.90 -6.93
C GLU A 38 5.31 -12.09 -7.97
N GLU A 39 5.18 -13.10 -8.85
CA GLU A 39 6.14 -13.32 -9.93
C GLU A 39 6.13 -12.16 -10.94
N TYR A 40 4.94 -11.72 -11.37
CA TYR A 40 4.81 -10.56 -12.24
C TYR A 40 5.30 -9.27 -11.58
N THR A 41 5.09 -9.12 -10.27
CA THR A 41 5.66 -8.01 -9.49
C THR A 41 7.19 -8.01 -9.58
N ARG A 42 7.84 -9.16 -9.36
CA ARG A 42 9.31 -9.30 -9.48
C ARG A 42 9.82 -8.99 -10.89
N GLN A 43 9.01 -9.29 -11.91
CA GLN A 43 9.33 -9.02 -13.32
C GLN A 43 8.97 -7.59 -13.77
N ALA A 44 8.48 -6.73 -12.87
CA ALA A 44 7.95 -5.40 -13.18
C ALA A 44 6.80 -5.40 -14.21
N LYS A 45 6.08 -6.52 -14.34
CA LYS A 45 4.87 -6.69 -15.14
C LYS A 45 3.65 -6.27 -14.32
N TYR A 46 3.55 -4.96 -14.09
CA TYR A 46 2.63 -4.43 -13.07
C TYR A 46 1.16 -4.60 -13.43
N ASP A 47 0.78 -4.54 -14.70
CA ASP A 47 -0.63 -4.71 -15.11
C ASP A 47 -1.10 -6.16 -14.96
N GLU A 48 -0.24 -7.11 -15.31
CA GLU A 48 -0.48 -8.53 -15.09
C GLU A 48 -0.52 -8.84 -13.59
N ALA A 49 0.40 -8.28 -12.80
CA ALA A 49 0.42 -8.45 -11.35
C ALA A 49 -0.85 -7.90 -10.68
N ILE A 50 -1.32 -6.71 -11.08
CA ILE A 50 -2.56 -6.11 -10.56
C ILE A 50 -3.75 -7.00 -10.89
N THR A 51 -3.82 -7.53 -12.12
CA THR A 51 -4.91 -8.44 -12.54
C THR A 51 -4.93 -9.70 -11.69
N GLU A 52 -3.78 -10.32 -11.46
CA GLU A 52 -3.67 -11.53 -10.63
C GLU A 52 -3.98 -11.26 -9.15
N TYR A 53 -3.60 -10.10 -8.59
CA TYR A 53 -4.03 -9.71 -7.25
C TYR A 53 -5.55 -9.54 -7.15
N GLN A 54 -6.19 -8.93 -8.15
CA GLN A 54 -7.66 -8.80 -8.19
C GLN A 54 -8.35 -10.16 -8.23
N GLN A 55 -7.88 -11.07 -9.08
CA GLN A 55 -8.37 -12.45 -9.15
C GLN A 55 -8.16 -13.20 -7.84
N HIS A 56 -7.02 -12.99 -7.16
CA HIS A 56 -6.78 -13.58 -5.85
C HIS A 56 -7.75 -13.06 -4.78
N ILE A 57 -8.04 -11.76 -4.76
CA ILE A 57 -9.04 -11.16 -3.85
C ILE A 57 -10.41 -11.81 -4.08
N GLU A 58 -10.88 -11.86 -5.33
CA GLU A 58 -12.17 -12.46 -5.68
C GLU A 58 -12.23 -13.94 -5.29
N PHE A 59 -11.17 -14.69 -5.61
CA PHE A 59 -11.06 -16.09 -5.24
C PHE A 59 -11.17 -16.29 -3.72
N ARG A 60 -10.41 -15.54 -2.91
CA ARG A 60 -10.45 -15.66 -1.45
C ARG A 60 -11.78 -15.23 -0.85
N LEU A 61 -12.45 -14.23 -1.43
CA LEU A 61 -13.79 -13.82 -1.01
C LEU A 61 -14.86 -14.88 -1.33
N SER A 62 -14.65 -15.70 -2.36
CA SER A 62 -15.59 -16.76 -2.78
C SER A 62 -15.47 -18.07 -1.96
N ARG A 63 -14.46 -18.18 -1.08
CA ARG A 63 -14.14 -19.40 -0.34
C ARG A 63 -14.33 -19.20 1.16
N PRO A 64 -14.56 -20.29 1.91
CA PRO A 64 -14.41 -20.26 3.35
C PRO A 64 -12.99 -19.80 3.72
N ARG A 65 -12.91 -18.87 4.67
CA ARG A 65 -11.66 -18.28 5.15
C ARG A 65 -11.74 -18.04 6.66
N PRO A 66 -10.59 -18.08 7.36
CA PRO A 66 -10.53 -17.67 8.75
C PRO A 66 -10.93 -16.20 8.91
N GLU A 67 -11.50 -15.85 10.07
CA GLU A 67 -11.95 -14.48 10.37
C GLU A 67 -10.81 -13.45 10.32
N TRP A 68 -9.60 -13.85 10.73
CA TRP A 68 -8.41 -13.00 10.69
C TRP A 68 -7.92 -12.69 9.28
N GLU A 69 -8.33 -13.46 8.28
CA GLU A 69 -7.90 -13.23 6.90
C GLU A 69 -8.77 -12.15 6.27
N ASN A 70 -8.21 -10.99 5.97
CA ASN A 70 -8.87 -9.95 5.17
C ASN A 70 -8.24 -9.87 3.75
N PRO A 71 -8.88 -10.45 2.72
CA PRO A 71 -8.36 -10.43 1.35
C PRO A 71 -8.13 -9.03 0.80
N HIS A 72 -8.82 -8.01 1.31
CA HIS A 72 -8.61 -6.64 0.86
C HIS A 72 -7.22 -6.08 1.19
N PHE A 73 -6.40 -6.79 1.98
CA PHE A 73 -4.99 -6.48 2.17
C PHE A 73 -4.24 -6.32 0.82
N TYR A 74 -4.58 -7.15 -0.17
CA TYR A 74 -3.95 -7.08 -1.49
C TYR A 74 -4.29 -5.80 -2.27
N LYS A 75 -5.29 -5.00 -1.83
CA LYS A 75 -5.49 -3.65 -2.38
C LYS A 75 -4.33 -2.71 -2.04
N LEU A 76 -3.63 -2.92 -0.92
CA LEU A 76 -2.38 -2.22 -0.63
C LEU A 76 -1.29 -2.58 -1.66
N MET A 77 -1.17 -3.86 -1.99
CA MET A 77 -0.19 -4.31 -2.99
C MET A 77 -0.52 -3.72 -4.37
N ILE A 78 -1.80 -3.74 -4.77
CA ILE A 78 -2.27 -3.10 -6.00
C ILE A 78 -1.92 -1.60 -6.02
N GLY A 79 -2.18 -0.88 -4.92
CA GLY A 79 -1.84 0.53 -4.81
C GLY A 79 -0.33 0.80 -4.90
N ASP A 80 0.50 -0.07 -4.31
CA ASP A 80 1.96 0.02 -4.41
C ASP A 80 2.43 -0.12 -5.86
N LEU A 81 1.89 -1.07 -6.60
CA LEU A 81 2.20 -1.26 -8.02
C LEU A 81 1.74 -0.07 -8.87
N GLN A 82 0.55 0.46 -8.62
CA GLN A 82 0.05 1.67 -9.30
C GLN A 82 0.97 2.88 -9.04
N LEU A 83 1.47 3.02 -7.82
CA LEU A 83 2.42 4.08 -7.49
C LEU A 83 3.77 3.90 -8.19
N GLN A 84 4.25 2.65 -8.31
CA GLN A 84 5.46 2.32 -9.08
C GLN A 84 5.31 2.63 -10.57
N LYS A 85 4.10 2.50 -11.12
CA LYS A 85 3.76 2.96 -12.49
C LYS A 85 3.70 4.48 -12.63
N GLY A 86 3.77 5.22 -11.53
CA GLY A 86 3.62 6.67 -11.52
C GLY A 86 2.18 7.16 -11.47
N ASP A 87 1.22 6.28 -11.19
CA ASP A 87 -0.19 6.64 -11.04
C ASP A 87 -0.58 6.78 -9.56
N ALA A 88 -0.18 7.91 -8.97
CA ALA A 88 -0.48 8.20 -7.57
C ALA A 88 -1.97 8.40 -7.28
N ALA A 89 -2.76 8.84 -8.26
CA ALA A 89 -4.20 9.05 -8.09
C ALA A 89 -4.93 7.71 -7.95
N THR A 90 -4.62 6.75 -8.83
CA THR A 90 -5.21 5.41 -8.74
C THR A 90 -4.69 4.66 -7.52
N ALA A 91 -3.40 4.79 -7.19
CA ALA A 91 -2.83 4.23 -5.97
C ALA A 91 -3.55 4.72 -4.71
N LEU A 92 -3.82 6.03 -4.63
CA LEU A 92 -4.54 6.62 -3.50
C LEU A 92 -5.94 6.01 -3.32
N LYS A 93 -6.67 5.81 -4.43
CA LYS A 93 -7.99 5.17 -4.41
C LYS A 93 -7.91 3.74 -3.88
N SER A 94 -6.90 2.96 -4.30
CA SER A 94 -6.70 1.59 -3.80
C SER A 94 -6.46 1.56 -2.29
N PHE A 95 -5.70 2.51 -1.75
CA PHE A 95 -5.47 2.63 -0.31
C PHE A 95 -6.73 3.05 0.46
N GLU A 96 -7.51 4.02 -0.04
CA GLU A 96 -8.81 4.38 0.53
C GLU A 96 -9.81 3.20 0.52
N GLU A 97 -9.81 2.38 -0.53
CA GLU A 97 -10.64 1.17 -0.59
C GLU A 97 -10.19 0.09 0.40
N ALA A 98 -8.87 -0.06 0.60
CA ALA A 98 -8.33 -0.96 1.62
C ALA A 98 -8.76 -0.51 3.03
N GLU A 99 -8.66 0.78 3.32
CA GLU A 99 -9.10 1.35 4.60
C GLU A 99 -10.60 1.12 4.84
N LYS A 100 -11.44 1.41 3.84
CA LYS A 100 -12.90 1.14 3.91
C LYS A 100 -13.22 -0.33 4.14
N ALA A 101 -12.34 -1.23 3.70
CA ALA A 101 -12.46 -2.66 3.92
C ALA A 101 -11.93 -3.13 5.28
N GLY A 102 -11.58 -2.21 6.19
CA GLY A 102 -11.15 -2.53 7.54
C GLY A 102 -9.69 -2.98 7.65
N ILE A 103 -8.84 -2.61 6.70
CA ILE A 103 -7.39 -2.82 6.83
C ILE A 103 -6.83 -1.89 7.90
N ASP A 104 -5.87 -2.41 8.66
CA ASP A 104 -5.27 -1.74 9.80
C ASP A 104 -4.81 -0.32 9.46
N ARG A 105 -5.18 0.61 10.35
CA ARG A 105 -4.95 2.03 10.19
C ARG A 105 -3.46 2.38 10.01
N ALA A 106 -2.55 1.71 10.70
CA ALA A 106 -1.12 1.93 10.57
C ALA A 106 -0.59 1.48 9.20
N LEU A 107 -1.13 0.38 8.66
CA LEU A 107 -0.75 -0.10 7.32
C LEU A 107 -1.15 0.90 6.22
N VAL A 108 -2.37 1.45 6.29
CA VAL A 108 -2.81 2.47 5.32
C VAL A 108 -2.10 3.82 5.52
N ALA A 109 -1.77 4.19 6.76
CA ALA A 109 -1.01 5.42 7.05
C ALA A 109 0.37 5.41 6.35
N ASP A 110 1.08 4.28 6.38
CA ASP A 110 2.36 4.13 5.68
C ASP A 110 2.22 4.29 4.16
N ARG A 111 1.07 3.90 3.60
CA ARG A 111 0.78 4.08 2.17
C ARG A 111 0.44 5.52 1.79
N TYR A 112 -0.28 6.25 2.63
CA TYR A 112 -0.46 7.69 2.42
C TYR A 112 0.87 8.46 2.49
N ARG A 113 1.79 8.07 3.37
CA ARG A 113 3.17 8.58 3.38
C ARG A 113 3.92 8.27 2.08
N SER A 114 3.69 7.09 1.52
CA SER A 114 4.30 6.70 0.24
C SER A 114 3.80 7.58 -0.91
N ILE A 115 2.50 7.91 -0.95
CA ILE A 115 1.95 8.89 -1.91
C ILE A 115 2.60 10.27 -1.71
N ALA A 116 2.66 10.78 -0.48
CA ALA A 116 3.27 12.08 -0.20
C ALA A 116 4.76 12.11 -0.61
N SER A 117 5.49 11.04 -0.32
CA SER A 117 6.90 10.88 -0.71
C SER A 117 7.08 10.81 -2.22
N TRP A 118 6.13 10.20 -2.94
CA TRP A 118 6.14 10.18 -4.39
C TRP A 118 5.95 11.58 -4.97
N HIS A 119 5.02 12.38 -4.44
CA HIS A 119 4.86 13.79 -4.84
C HIS A 119 6.12 14.61 -4.53
N GLU A 120 6.70 14.45 -3.35
CA GLU A 120 7.96 15.10 -2.95
C GLU A 120 9.10 14.80 -3.94
N LYS A 121 9.32 13.53 -4.27
CA LYS A 121 10.36 13.11 -5.23
C LYS A 121 10.19 13.72 -6.61
N ASN A 122 8.98 14.15 -6.95
CA ASN A 122 8.65 14.82 -8.20
C ASN A 122 8.54 16.35 -8.07
N GLY A 123 9.01 16.93 -6.96
CA GLY A 123 8.99 18.38 -6.72
C GLY A 123 7.59 18.97 -6.44
N ARG A 124 6.58 18.12 -6.30
CA ARG A 124 5.18 18.48 -6.04
C ARG A 124 4.93 18.60 -4.53
N TYR A 125 5.61 19.56 -3.89
CA TYR A 125 5.60 19.67 -2.42
C TYR A 125 4.22 20.04 -1.87
N SER A 126 3.46 20.89 -2.57
CA SER A 126 2.12 21.30 -2.16
C SER A 126 1.15 20.11 -2.14
N GLU A 127 1.20 19.25 -3.16
CA GLU A 127 0.39 18.04 -3.25
C GLU A 127 0.80 17.02 -2.18
N ALA A 128 2.10 16.89 -1.89
CA ALA A 128 2.58 16.04 -0.79
C ALA A 128 1.99 16.50 0.56
N ILE A 129 1.99 17.81 0.83
CA ILE A 129 1.39 18.39 2.04
C ILE A 129 -0.12 18.15 2.07
N GLN A 130 -0.84 18.34 0.96
CA GLN A 130 -2.29 18.11 0.90
C GLN A 130 -2.66 16.66 1.24
N VAL A 131 -1.89 15.69 0.76
CA VAL A 131 -2.11 14.27 1.09
C VAL A 131 -1.92 14.05 2.59
N LEU A 132 -0.81 14.51 3.17
CA LEU A 132 -0.56 14.37 4.61
C LEU A 132 -1.63 15.07 5.45
N GLN A 133 -2.07 16.26 5.04
CA GLN A 133 -3.12 16.99 5.74
C GLN A 133 -4.47 16.25 5.71
N LYS A 134 -4.83 15.66 4.56
CA LYS A 134 -6.09 14.93 4.38
C LYS A 134 -6.19 13.71 5.30
N TYR A 135 -5.08 12.99 5.47
CA TYR A 135 -5.03 11.74 6.27
C TYR A 135 -4.31 11.91 7.60
N ARG A 136 -4.12 13.16 8.05
CA ARG A 136 -3.35 13.52 9.25
C ARG A 136 -3.77 12.74 10.48
N ASP A 137 -5.06 12.48 10.64
CA ASP A 137 -5.57 11.80 11.81
C ASP A 137 -5.07 10.35 11.93
N ARG A 138 -4.56 9.72 10.86
CA ARG A 138 -4.05 8.33 10.81
C ARG A 138 -2.74 8.13 11.56
N ASP A 139 -1.85 9.13 11.50
CA ASP A 139 -0.58 9.19 12.21
C ASP A 139 -0.15 10.67 12.32
N ASP A 140 -0.72 11.36 13.30
CA ASP A 140 -0.63 12.81 13.45
C ASP A 140 0.81 13.29 13.67
N LEU A 141 1.52 12.65 14.59
CA LEU A 141 2.91 12.99 14.91
C LEU A 141 3.81 12.89 13.69
N LEU A 142 3.72 11.79 12.96
CA LEU A 142 4.60 11.54 11.83
C LEU A 142 4.22 12.40 10.62
N PHE A 143 2.94 12.65 10.40
CA PHE A 143 2.47 13.45 9.27
C PHE A 143 2.78 14.93 9.50
N ASP A 144 2.64 15.44 10.73
CA ASP A 144 3.05 16.79 11.11
C ASP A 144 4.54 17.01 10.87
N ALA A 145 5.39 16.08 11.34
CA ALA A 145 6.83 16.16 11.13
C ALA A 145 7.21 16.18 9.63
N MET A 146 6.50 15.40 8.80
CA MET A 146 6.70 15.41 7.35
C MET A 146 6.23 16.72 6.69
N MET A 147 5.06 17.24 7.08
CA MET A 147 4.52 18.49 6.56
C MET A 147 5.43 19.68 6.90
N ASP A 148 5.92 19.75 8.14
CA ASP A 148 6.87 20.80 8.57
C ASP A 148 8.16 20.79 7.73
N ARG A 149 8.71 19.60 7.49
CA ARG A 149 9.88 19.43 6.63
C ARG A 149 9.58 19.88 5.20
N LEU A 150 8.43 19.46 4.63
CA LEU A 150 8.04 19.81 3.27
C LEU A 150 7.79 21.31 3.10
N ALA A 151 7.15 21.96 4.08
CA ALA A 151 6.89 23.39 4.08
C ALA A 151 8.20 24.20 4.04
N ARG A 152 9.20 23.81 4.84
CA ARG A 152 10.54 24.44 4.81
C ARG A 152 11.21 24.28 3.45
N THR A 153 11.09 23.11 2.83
CA THR A 153 11.64 22.86 1.48
C THR A 153 10.95 23.72 0.44
N LEU A 154 9.61 23.82 0.49
CA LEU A 154 8.82 24.64 -0.42
C LEU A 154 9.24 26.12 -0.34
N SER A 155 9.36 26.69 0.86
CA SER A 155 9.81 28.09 1.02
C SER A 155 11.21 28.33 0.44
N LYS A 156 12.16 27.40 0.65
CA LYS A 156 13.51 27.51 0.07
C LYS A 156 13.47 27.49 -1.47
N VAL A 157 12.64 26.62 -2.05
CA VAL A 157 12.47 26.52 -3.49
C VAL A 157 11.84 27.79 -4.05
N GLU A 158 10.87 28.41 -3.38
CA GLU A 158 10.22 29.66 -3.79
C GLU A 158 11.10 30.91 -3.63
N GLU A 159 12.02 30.92 -2.67
CA GLU A 159 12.98 32.03 -2.49
C GLU A 159 14.10 32.02 -3.54
N SER A 160 14.52 30.84 -3.98
CA SER A 160 15.66 30.66 -4.89
C SER A 160 15.56 31.43 -6.24
N PRO A 161 14.40 31.57 -6.90
CA PRO A 161 14.26 32.33 -8.14
C PRO A 161 14.23 33.83 -7.87
N LYS A 162 13.64 34.26 -6.75
CA LYS A 162 13.56 35.69 -6.35
C LYS A 162 14.95 36.27 -6.09
N LYS A 163 15.84 35.50 -5.45
CA LYS A 163 17.25 35.90 -5.23
C LYS A 163 18.05 35.99 -6.53
N LYS A 164 17.81 35.10 -7.52
CA LYS A 164 18.46 35.17 -8.84
C LYS A 164 17.99 36.37 -9.66
N ALA A 165 16.70 36.68 -9.65
CA ALA A 165 16.14 37.83 -10.37
C ALA A 165 16.65 39.18 -9.82
N ALA A 166 16.78 39.31 -8.49
CA ALA A 166 17.30 40.53 -7.86
C ALA A 166 18.82 40.76 -8.08
N ALA A 167 19.58 39.72 -8.44
CA ALA A 167 21.02 39.77 -8.62
C ALA A 167 21.47 40.07 -10.05
N THR A 168 20.55 40.33 -10.99
CA THR A 168 20.88 40.67 -12.38
C THR A 168 20.86 42.20 -12.53
N PRO A 169 22.01 42.91 -12.46
CA PRO A 169 22.02 44.36 -12.61
C PRO A 169 21.63 44.73 -14.05
N THR A 170 20.60 45.57 -14.18
CA THR A 170 20.19 46.21 -15.43
C THR A 170 21.36 47.02 -15.98
N SER A 171 22.17 46.43 -16.86
CA SER A 171 23.16 47.19 -17.63
C SER A 171 22.40 48.04 -18.64
N THR A 172 22.18 49.31 -18.28
CA THR A 172 21.63 50.31 -19.21
C THR A 172 22.73 50.65 -20.23
N PRO A 173 22.53 50.46 -21.54
CA PRO A 173 23.52 50.88 -22.53
C PRO A 173 23.48 52.40 -22.65
N ARG A 174 24.66 53.02 -22.64
CA ARG A 174 24.86 54.47 -22.82
C ARG A 174 25.13 54.79 -24.28
#